data_AF-A0A0G1DH65-F1
#
_entry.id   AF-A0A0G1DH65-F1
#
_cell.length_a   1.000
_cell.length_b   1.000
_cell.length_c   1.000
_cell.angle_alpha   90.00
_cell.angle_beta   90.00
_cell.angle_gamma   90.00
#
_symmetry.space_group_name_H-M   'P 1'
#
loop_
_entity.id
_entity.type
_entity.pdbx_description
1 polymer ?
#
loop_
_entity_poly.entity_id
_entity_poly.type
_entity_poly.pdbx_seq_one_letter_code
_entity_poly.pdbx_strand_id
1 'polypeptide(L)'
;MIEIILLQISLGKKGLKKWSRDHIVNLSLFNFIVFMLLLLRSAGYFHPFFLLSINVVIFITLICAIVLLNAGTRWLFAMAALFWIFASFMRILKIDVWAERTAIYTYQSLLLGVALMIIENIKGNFGKPWKDFFRT
;
A
#
# COMPACT_ATOMS: atom_id res chain seq x y z
N MET A 1 13.38 18.07 -24.77
CA MET A 1 13.39 16.95 -23.80
C MET A 1 12.93 17.40 -22.40
N ILE A 2 13.49 18.49 -21.85
CA ILE A 2 13.12 19.03 -20.53
C ILE A 2 11.67 19.55 -20.49
N GLU A 3 11.19 20.22 -21.54
CA GLU A 3 9.81 20.73 -21.58
C GLU A 3 8.75 19.63 -21.56
N ILE A 4 9.02 18.47 -22.20
CA ILE A 4 8.11 17.32 -22.22
C ILE A 4 7.97 16.73 -20.81
N ILE A 5 9.06 16.69 -20.04
CA ILE A 5 9.07 16.24 -18.64
C ILE A 5 8.26 17.21 -17.76
N LEU A 6 8.43 18.52 -17.94
CA LEU A 6 7.67 19.54 -17.22
C LEU A 6 6.16 19.49 -17.54
N LEU A 7 5.81 19.23 -18.81
CA LEU A 7 4.43 19.07 -19.26
C LEU A 7 3.78 17.82 -18.64
N GLN A 8 4.50 16.70 -18.60
CA GLN A 8 4.07 15.47 -17.92
C GLN A 8 3.84 15.69 -16.42
N ILE A 9 4.72 16.43 -15.74
CA ILE A 9 4.57 16.75 -14.31
C ILE A 9 3.36 17.66 -14.05
N SER A 10 3.14 18.67 -14.89
CA SER A 10 1.99 19.58 -14.82
C SER A 10 0.65 18.86 -15.02
N LEU A 11 0.59 17.97 -16.02
CA LEU A 11 -0.58 17.14 -16.30
C LEU A 11 -0.84 16.14 -15.15
N GLY A 12 0.23 15.53 -14.62
CA GLY A 12 0.16 14.65 -13.44
C GLY A 12 -0.42 15.34 -12.21
N LYS A 13 -0.10 16.63 -11.97
CA LYS A 13 -0.67 17.42 -10.87
C LYS A 13 -2.19 17.61 -11.00
N LYS A 14 -2.70 17.85 -12.21
CA LYS A 14 -4.14 18.00 -12.45
C LYS A 14 -4.88 16.67 -12.27
N GLY A 15 -4.31 15.58 -12.79
CA GLY A 15 -4.84 14.22 -12.61
C GLY A 15 -4.88 13.78 -11.14
N LEU A 16 -3.81 14.03 -10.38
CA LEU A 16 -3.77 13.74 -8.94
C LEU A 16 -4.83 14.54 -8.17
N LYS A 17 -4.99 15.82 -8.49
CA LYS A 17 -5.97 16.68 -7.80
C LYS A 17 -7.41 16.21 -8.04
N LYS A 18 -7.70 15.72 -9.25
CA LYS A 18 -9.00 15.13 -9.59
C LYS A 18 -9.21 13.81 -8.86
N TRP A 19 -8.26 12.87 -8.97
CA TRP A 19 -8.34 11.57 -8.28
C TRP A 19 -8.48 11.72 -6.76
N SER A 20 -7.70 12.64 -6.17
CA SER A 20 -7.75 12.94 -4.74
C SER A 20 -9.10 13.52 -4.33
N ARG A 21 -9.73 14.35 -5.16
CA ARG A 21 -11.08 14.88 -4.87
C ARG A 21 -12.11 13.76 -4.92
N ASP A 22 -11.99 12.85 -5.88
CA ASP A 22 -12.92 11.72 -6.05
C ASP A 22 -12.79 10.67 -4.94
N HIS A 23 -11.61 10.54 -4.32
CA HIS A 23 -11.31 9.54 -3.28
C HIS A 23 -11.07 10.16 -1.90
N ILE A 24 -11.41 11.43 -1.69
CA ILE A 24 -11.05 12.14 -0.44
C ILE A 24 -11.66 11.50 0.81
N VAL A 25 -12.90 11.00 0.69
CA VAL A 25 -13.60 10.31 1.77
C VAL A 25 -12.91 8.99 2.10
N ASN A 26 -12.59 8.18 1.08
CA ASN A 26 -11.89 6.91 1.26
C ASN A 26 -10.50 7.10 1.85
N LEU A 27 -9.79 8.16 1.44
CA LEU A 27 -8.47 8.51 1.94
C LEU A 27 -8.53 8.97 3.41
N SER A 28 -9.55 9.76 3.77
CA SER A 28 -9.80 10.13 5.16
C SER A 28 -10.14 8.91 6.02
N LEU A 29 -10.99 8.01 5.52
CA LEU A 29 -11.37 6.78 6.24
C LEU A 29 -10.17 5.84 6.42
N PHE A 30 -9.37 5.67 5.38
CA PHE A 30 -8.13 4.90 5.42
C PHE A 30 -7.19 5.43 6.51
N ASN A 31 -6.93 6.74 6.52
CA ASN A 31 -6.08 7.36 7.53
C ASN A 31 -6.66 7.20 8.94
N PHE A 32 -7.97 7.36 9.11
CA PHE A 32 -8.62 7.16 10.40
C PHE A 32 -8.46 5.73 10.91
N ILE A 33 -8.67 4.72 10.05
CA ILE A 33 -8.50 3.31 10.40
C ILE A 33 -7.04 3.00 10.79
N VAL A 34 -6.08 3.46 9.98
CA VAL A 34 -4.64 3.26 10.27
C VAL A 34 -4.26 3.92 11.59
N PHE A 35 -4.73 5.14 11.84
CA PHE A 35 -4.46 5.84 13.10
C PHE A 35 -5.06 5.11 14.30
N MET A 36 -6.31 4.64 14.20
CA MET A 36 -6.94 3.83 15.25
C MET A 36 -6.17 2.53 15.50
N LEU A 37 -5.74 1.81 14.46
CA LEU A 37 -4.94 0.59 14.62
C LEU A 37 -3.61 0.84 15.35
N LEU A 38 -2.94 1.95 15.03
CA LEU A 38 -1.70 2.35 15.70
C LEU A 38 -1.94 2.73 17.17
N LEU A 39 -3.03 3.44 17.47
CA LEU A 39 -3.42 3.76 18.84
C LEU A 39 -3.77 2.50 19.65
N LEU A 40 -4.56 1.60 19.08
CA LEU A 40 -4.93 0.32 19.72
C LEU A 40 -3.68 -0.52 20.05
N ARG A 41 -2.72 -0.56 19.13
CA ARG A 41 -1.42 -1.19 19.36
C ARG A 41 -0.67 -0.50 20.50
N SER A 42 -0.56 0.83 20.47
CA SER A 42 0.20 1.61 21.46
C SER A 42 -0.42 1.55 22.86
N ALA A 43 -1.74 1.48 22.95
CA ALA A 43 -2.48 1.38 24.21
C ALA A 43 -2.40 -0.02 24.84
N GLY A 44 -1.89 -1.02 24.11
CA GLY A 44 -1.80 -2.40 24.61
C GLY A 44 -3.16 -3.03 24.92
N TYR A 45 -4.25 -2.49 24.36
CA TYR A 45 -5.63 -2.77 24.79
C TYR A 45 -6.01 -4.25 24.76
N PHE A 46 -5.38 -5.03 23.89
CA PHE A 46 -5.68 -6.44 23.70
C PHE A 46 -4.75 -7.39 24.49
N HIS A 47 -3.86 -6.88 25.33
CA HIS A 47 -3.04 -7.75 26.18
C HIS A 47 -3.86 -8.28 27.36
N PRO A 48 -3.87 -9.61 27.66
CA PRO A 48 -3.06 -10.68 27.07
C PRO A 48 -3.73 -11.50 25.95
N PHE A 49 -5.02 -11.28 25.67
CA PHE A 49 -5.82 -12.20 24.85
C PHE A 49 -5.54 -12.13 23.34
N PHE A 50 -5.08 -10.99 22.81
CA PHE A 50 -4.75 -10.85 21.39
C PHE A 50 -3.59 -9.86 21.19
N LEU A 51 -2.40 -10.35 20.87
CA LEU A 51 -1.24 -9.48 20.67
C LEU A 51 -1.33 -8.80 19.30
N LEU A 52 -1.86 -7.57 19.27
CA LEU A 52 -1.96 -6.74 18.07
C LEU A 52 -0.55 -6.28 17.63
N SER A 53 0.17 -7.20 17.00
CA SER A 53 1.55 -6.97 16.57
C SER A 53 1.61 -5.98 15.41
N ILE A 54 2.77 -5.35 15.22
CA ILE A 54 2.98 -4.43 14.09
C ILE A 54 2.78 -5.12 12.73
N ASN A 55 3.06 -6.42 12.65
CA ASN A 55 2.89 -7.20 11.43
C ASN A 55 1.41 -7.35 11.08
N VAL A 56 0.54 -7.47 12.08
CA VAL A 56 -0.92 -7.51 11.90
C VAL A 56 -1.43 -6.14 11.47
N VAL A 57 -0.94 -5.06 12.09
CA VAL A 57 -1.32 -3.69 11.69
C VAL A 57 -0.98 -3.42 10.22
N ILE A 58 0.24 -3.78 9.79
CA ILE A 58 0.67 -3.59 8.40
C ILE A 58 -0.14 -4.47 7.45
N PHE A 59 -0.41 -5.71 7.81
CA PHE A 59 -1.26 -6.60 7.01
C PHE A 59 -2.66 -6.04 6.80
N ILE A 60 -3.32 -5.60 7.88
CA ILE A 60 -4.65 -4.97 7.81
C ILE A 60 -4.58 -3.68 6.98
N THR A 61 -3.52 -2.90 7.13
CA THR A 61 -3.32 -1.66 6.36
C THR A 61 -3.22 -1.95 4.86
N LEU A 62 -2.50 -3.00 4.45
CA LEU A 62 -2.41 -3.41 3.05
C LEU A 62 -3.78 -3.84 2.50
N ILE A 63 -4.56 -4.60 3.27
CA ILE A 63 -5.93 -4.99 2.88
C ILE A 63 -6.83 -3.75 2.76
N CYS A 64 -6.79 -2.84 3.73
CA CYS A 64 -7.53 -1.59 3.69
C CYS A 64 -7.15 -0.75 2.47
N ALA A 65 -5.88 -0.73 2.06
CA ALA A 65 -5.44 -0.03 0.86
C ALA A 65 -6.07 -0.62 -0.41
N ILE A 66 -6.20 -1.95 -0.50
CA ILE A 66 -6.88 -2.62 -1.62
C ILE A 66 -8.36 -2.23 -1.66
N VAL A 67 -9.05 -2.31 -0.53
CA VAL A 67 -10.52 -2.10 -0.48
C VAL A 67 -10.90 -0.62 -0.59
N LEU A 68 -10.23 0.27 0.13
CA LEU A 68 -10.62 1.68 0.24
C LEU A 68 -10.01 2.55 -0.86
N LEU A 69 -8.74 2.31 -1.19
CA LEU A 69 -8.00 3.11 -2.17
C LEU A 69 -7.98 2.47 -3.55
N ASN A 70 -8.61 1.30 -3.70
CA ASN A 70 -8.61 0.53 -4.94
C ASN A 70 -7.18 0.29 -5.45
N ALA A 71 -6.28 -0.04 -4.52
CA ALA A 71 -4.89 -0.29 -4.83
C ALA A 71 -4.78 -1.55 -5.70
N GLY A 72 -4.54 -1.35 -7.00
CA GLY A 72 -4.40 -2.45 -7.95
C GLY A 72 -3.14 -3.26 -7.75
N THR A 73 -3.08 -4.42 -8.39
CA THR A 73 -1.97 -5.38 -8.34
C THR A 73 -0.58 -4.75 -8.47
N ARG A 74 -0.42 -3.78 -9.37
CA ARG A 74 0.86 -3.07 -9.60
C ARG A 74 1.37 -2.35 -8.34
N TRP A 75 0.49 -1.76 -7.54
CA TRP A 75 0.88 -1.06 -6.31
C TRP A 75 1.40 -2.01 -5.26
N LEU A 76 0.76 -3.17 -5.10
CA LEU A 76 1.19 -4.18 -4.13
C LEU A 76 2.58 -4.75 -4.49
N PHE A 77 2.84 -4.98 -5.78
CA PHE A 77 4.17 -5.39 -6.24
C PHE A 77 5.21 -4.27 -6.07
N ALA A 78 4.84 -3.01 -6.31
CA ALA A 78 5.73 -1.88 -6.06
C ALA A 78 6.08 -1.76 -4.57
N MET A 79 5.10 -1.92 -3.68
CA MET A 79 5.34 -1.93 -2.23
C MET A 79 6.18 -3.12 -1.79
N ALA A 80 5.94 -4.31 -2.34
CA ALA A 80 6.78 -5.48 -2.10
C ALA A 80 8.24 -5.23 -2.49
N ALA A 81 8.49 -4.67 -3.67
CA ALA A 81 9.82 -4.31 -4.14
C ALA A 81 10.48 -3.27 -3.23
N LEU A 82 9.72 -2.24 -2.83
CA LEU A 82 10.19 -1.21 -1.90
C LEU A 82 10.58 -1.82 -0.55
N PHE A 83 9.72 -2.65 0.05
CA PHE A 83 10.06 -3.35 1.29
C PHE A 83 11.26 -4.27 1.12
N TRP A 84 11.39 -4.95 -0.01
CA TRP A 84 12.53 -5.82 -0.26
C TRP A 84 13.86 -5.06 -0.32
N ILE A 85 13.87 -3.90 -1.01
CA ILE A 85 15.02 -3.00 -1.05
C ILE A 85 15.34 -2.49 0.35
N PHE A 86 14.33 -2.05 1.11
CA PHE A 86 14.51 -1.61 2.49
C PHE A 86 15.04 -2.71 3.41
N ALA A 87 14.52 -3.94 3.31
CA ALA A 87 14.99 -5.06 4.10
C ALA A 87 16.46 -5.38 3.80
N SER A 88 16.83 -5.36 2.52
CA SER A 88 18.21 -5.57 2.07
C SER A 88 19.14 -4.47 2.60
N PHE A 89 18.70 -3.21 2.52
CA PHE A 89 19.44 -2.08 3.05
C PHE A 89 19.64 -2.16 4.56
N MET A 90 18.59 -2.47 5.32
CA MET A 90 18.66 -2.64 6.79
C MET A 90 19.60 -3.79 7.18
N ARG A 91 19.63 -4.88 6.40
CA ARG A 91 20.54 -6.00 6.62
C ARG A 91 22.00 -5.61 6.40
N ILE A 92 22.29 -4.77 5.40
CA ILE A 92 23.65 -4.22 5.17
C ILE A 92 24.08 -3.36 6.37
N LEU A 93 23.16 -2.59 6.95
CA LEU A 93 23.41 -1.77 8.14
C LEU A 93 23.42 -2.58 9.46
N LYS A 94 23.27 -3.91 9.42
CA LYS A 94 23.20 -4.80 10.59
C LYS A 94 22.06 -4.45 11.56
N ILE A 95 20.95 -3.94 11.04
CA ILE A 95 19.74 -3.67 11.81
C ILE A 95 18.79 -4.86 11.66
N ASP A 96 19.15 -5.99 12.29
CA ASP A 96 18.53 -7.30 12.02
C ASP A 96 17.02 -7.33 12.34
N VAL A 97 16.61 -6.72 13.46
CA VAL A 97 15.20 -6.69 13.88
C VAL A 97 14.31 -5.99 12.85
N TRP A 98 14.80 -4.91 12.24
CA TRP A 98 14.05 -4.20 11.21
C TRP A 98 14.13 -4.91 9.87
N ALA A 99 15.29 -5.47 9.51
CA ALA A 99 15.44 -6.26 8.29
C ALA A 99 14.47 -7.46 8.26
N GLU A 100 14.36 -8.19 9.38
CA GLU A 100 13.45 -9.33 9.51
C GLU A 100 11.97 -8.91 9.40
N ARG A 101 11.59 -7.82 10.08
CA ARG A 101 10.23 -7.26 10.00
C ARG A 101 9.88 -6.80 8.59
N THR A 102 10.78 -6.08 7.94
CA THR A 102 10.55 -5.61 6.57
C THR A 102 10.49 -6.76 5.57
N ALA A 103 11.26 -7.83 5.77
CA ALA A 103 11.13 -9.05 4.95
C ALA A 103 9.74 -9.71 5.10
N ILE A 104 9.16 -9.69 6.31
CA ILE A 104 7.77 -10.14 6.52
C ILE A 104 6.80 -9.23 5.74
N TYR A 105 7.01 -7.91 5.72
CA TYR A 105 6.14 -6.97 4.97
C TYR A 105 6.26 -7.17 3.47
N THR A 106 7.45 -7.48 2.95
CA THR A 106 7.65 -7.92 1.56
C THR A 106 6.80 -9.14 1.25
N TYR A 107 6.88 -10.18 2.09
CA TYR A 107 6.11 -11.41 1.90
C TYR A 107 4.61 -11.15 1.92
N GLN A 108 4.11 -10.39 2.90
CA GLN A 108 2.69 -10.03 2.99
C GLN A 108 2.21 -9.28 1.74
N SER A 109 3.00 -8.32 1.26
CA SER A 109 2.67 -7.52 0.07
C SER A 109 2.68 -8.37 -1.21
N LEU A 110 3.63 -9.28 -1.34
CA LEU A 110 3.69 -10.24 -2.45
C LEU A 110 2.49 -11.18 -2.44
N LEU A 111 2.18 -11.77 -1.28
CA LEU A 111 1.07 -12.71 -1.15
C LEU A 111 -0.26 -12.05 -1.50
N LEU A 112 -0.51 -10.83 -0.99
CA LEU A 112 -1.69 -10.06 -1.36
C LEU A 112 -1.68 -9.65 -2.84
N GLY A 113 -0.53 -9.27 -3.39
CA GLY A 113 -0.37 -8.93 -4.81
C GLY A 113 -0.69 -10.10 -5.73
N VAL A 114 -0.19 -11.30 -5.42
CA VAL A 114 -0.49 -12.52 -6.17
C VAL A 114 -1.96 -12.92 -6.02
N ALA A 115 -2.51 -12.87 -4.80
CA ALA A 115 -3.92 -13.17 -4.58
C ALA A 115 -4.83 -12.22 -5.38
N LEU A 116 -4.53 -10.92 -5.37
CA LEU A 116 -5.28 -9.93 -6.14
C LEU A 116 -5.14 -10.16 -7.65
N MET A 117 -3.94 -10.48 -8.13
CA MET A 117 -3.69 -10.81 -9.54
C MET A 117 -4.52 -12.01 -10.00
N ILE A 118 -4.59 -13.07 -9.18
CA ILE A 118 -5.41 -14.26 -9.46
C ILE A 118 -6.89 -13.87 -9.52
N ILE A 119 -7.37 -13.09 -8.55
CA ILE A 119 -8.77 -12.63 -8.51
C ILE A 119 -9.11 -11.76 -9.73
N GLU A 120 -8.24 -10.83 -10.10
CA GLU A 120 -8.39 -9.97 -11.28
C GLU A 120 -8.46 -10.79 -12.57
N ASN A 121 -7.65 -11.84 -12.68
CA ASN A 121 -7.61 -12.73 -13.83
C ASN A 121 -8.87 -13.62 -13.91
N ILE A 122 -9.30 -14.23 -12.80
CA ILE A 122 -10.49 -15.10 -12.75
C ILE A 122 -11.78 -14.31 -13.00
N LYS A 123 -11.93 -13.13 -12.38
CA LYS A 123 -13.15 -12.33 -12.54
C LYS A 123 -13.21 -11.55 -13.85
N GLY A 124 -12.19 -11.66 -14.72
CA GLY A 124 -12.14 -11.07 -16.06
C GLY A 124 -12.18 -9.53 -16.13
N ASN A 125 -12.55 -8.82 -15.06
CA ASN A 125 -12.73 -7.37 -15.09
C ASN A 125 -12.99 -6.71 -13.71
N PHE A 126 -12.35 -7.15 -12.62
CA PHE A 126 -12.42 -6.36 -11.38
C PHE A 126 -11.42 -5.20 -11.43
N GLY A 127 -11.93 -4.01 -11.74
CA GLY A 127 -11.23 -2.74 -11.58
C GLY A 127 -10.14 -2.46 -12.61
N LYS A 128 -10.47 -1.66 -13.63
CA LYS A 128 -9.49 -0.86 -14.37
C LYS A 128 -9.37 0.54 -13.73
N PRO A 129 -8.66 0.79 -12.60
CA PRO A 129 -8.45 2.18 -12.17
C PRO A 129 -7.33 2.87 -12.97
N TRP A 130 -6.39 2.12 -13.57
CA TRP A 130 -5.17 2.69 -14.17
C TRP A 130 -5.20 2.84 -15.69
N LYS A 131 -6.16 2.23 -16.40
CA LYS A 131 -6.26 2.44 -17.86
C LYS A 131 -6.74 3.85 -18.19
N ASP A 132 -7.42 4.53 -17.27
CA ASP A 132 -7.93 5.89 -17.48
C ASP A 132 -6.95 6.98 -17.05
N PHE A 133 -5.97 6.67 -16.18
CA PHE A 133 -4.95 7.65 -15.76
C PHE A 133 -3.97 8.03 -16.89
N PHE A 134 -3.79 7.16 -17.88
CA PHE A 134 -2.92 7.38 -19.05
C PHE A 134 -3.70 7.54 -20.37
N ARG A 135 -5.04 7.63 -20.35
CA ARG A 135 -5.89 7.73 -21.54
C ARG A 135 -6.58 9.09 -21.75
N THR A 136 -6.25 10.09 -20.95
CA THR A 136 -6.64 11.50 -21.15
C THR A 136 -5.42 12.38 -21.19
#